data_AF-A0A1A7WS72-F1
#
_entry.id   AF-A0A1A7WS72-F1
#
_cell.length_a   1.000
_cell.length_b   1.000
_cell.length_c   1.000
_cell.angle_alpha   90.00
_cell.angle_beta   90.00
_cell.angle_gamma   90.00
#
_symmetry.space_group_name_H-M   'P 1'
#
loop_
_entity.id
_entity.type
_entity.pdbx_description
1 polymer ?
#
loop_
_entity_poly.entity_id
_entity_poly.type
_entity_poly.pdbx_seq_one_letter_code
_entity_poly.pdbx_strand_id
1 'polypeptide(L)'
;SFPVVVRVMELDKMDESDWKYHGEGNKSLVVSHVQLSRVLRLLKYPAEDSENPPQTAEQAFRQIQNIVDFSSNVMSNLLGDKFVHSGEVVKLPLEFVRQLSIKIQHHRP
;
A
#
# COMPACT_ATOMS: atom_id res chain seq x y z
N SER A 1 27.16 5.09 10.97
CA SER A 1 26.19 4.25 11.68
C SER A 1 24.91 5.05 11.83
N PHE A 2 23.99 4.92 10.88
CA PHE A 2 22.63 5.44 11.01
C PHE A 2 21.78 4.24 11.47
N PRO A 3 21.04 4.33 12.58
CA PRO A 3 20.07 3.30 12.87
C PRO A 3 18.99 3.42 11.81
N VAL A 4 18.94 2.45 10.90
CA VAL A 4 17.74 2.20 10.11
C VAL A 4 16.70 1.83 11.14
N VAL A 5 15.88 2.79 11.54
CA VAL A 5 14.64 2.52 12.27
C VAL A 5 13.74 1.84 11.26
N VAL A 6 13.92 0.53 11.11
CA VAL A 6 12.86 -0.32 10.60
C VAL A 6 11.78 -0.21 11.66
N ARG A 7 10.83 0.72 11.48
CA ARG A 7 9.56 0.65 12.18
C ARG A 7 8.86 -0.57 11.60
N VAL A 8 9.28 -1.75 12.04
CA VAL A 8 8.45 -2.94 11.98
C VAL A 8 7.21 -2.49 12.76
N MET A 9 6.15 -2.05 12.06
CA MET A 9 4.82 -2.16 12.64
C MET A 9 4.77 -3.61 13.09
N GLU A 10 4.75 -3.84 14.41
CA GLU A 10 4.74 -5.19 14.97
C GLU A 10 3.65 -5.95 14.23
N LEU A 11 4.06 -6.85 13.35
CA LEU A 11 3.18 -7.52 12.39
C LEU A 11 2.07 -8.27 13.14
N ASP A 12 2.34 -8.64 14.40
CA ASP A 12 1.44 -9.30 15.35
C ASP A 12 0.35 -8.39 15.97
N LYS A 13 0.26 -7.10 15.60
CA LYS A 13 -0.72 -6.14 16.18
C LYS A 13 -1.52 -5.36 15.15
N MET A 14 -1.62 -5.84 13.91
CA MET A 14 -2.51 -5.21 12.93
C MET A 14 -3.93 -5.76 13.04
N ASP A 15 -4.86 -4.92 13.48
CA ASP A 15 -6.29 -5.20 13.60
C ASP A 15 -7.04 -4.53 12.43
N GLU A 16 -7.88 -5.25 11.70
CA GLU A 16 -8.66 -4.70 10.58
C GLU A 16 -9.70 -3.67 11.04
N SER A 17 -10.13 -3.72 12.31
CA SER A 17 -11.08 -2.77 12.90
C SER A 17 -10.54 -1.33 12.89
N ASP A 18 -9.21 -1.16 13.01
CA ASP A 18 -8.51 0.13 12.98
C ASP A 18 -8.46 0.80 11.60
N TRP A 19 -8.91 0.12 10.54
CA TRP A 19 -8.84 0.61 9.17
C TRP A 19 -10.22 0.74 8.54
N LYS A 20 -10.45 1.80 7.77
CA LYS A 20 -11.69 2.02 7.03
C LYS A 20 -11.41 2.28 5.56
N TYR A 21 -12.37 1.92 4.70
CA TYR A 21 -12.35 2.29 3.29
C TYR A 21 -12.19 3.80 3.15
N HIS A 22 -11.26 4.24 2.32
CA HIS A 22 -11.03 5.65 2.03
C HIS A 22 -11.42 5.99 0.58
N GLY A 23 -11.09 5.12 -0.36
CA GLY A 23 -11.41 5.29 -1.77
C GLY A 23 -10.61 4.36 -2.66
N GLU A 24 -10.94 4.31 -3.94
CA GLU A 24 -10.21 3.50 -4.90
C GLU A 24 -10.20 4.14 -6.30
N GLY A 25 -9.11 3.92 -7.03
CA GLY A 25 -9.05 4.12 -8.48
C GLY A 25 -8.87 2.78 -9.18
N ASN A 26 -8.78 2.75 -10.50
CA ASN A 26 -8.77 1.49 -11.27
C ASN A 26 -7.59 0.56 -10.92
N LYS A 27 -6.44 1.12 -10.50
CA LYS A 27 -5.21 0.35 -10.21
C LYS A 27 -4.91 0.15 -8.73
N SER A 28 -5.57 0.87 -7.83
CA SER A 28 -5.26 0.82 -6.40
C SER A 28 -6.44 1.12 -5.52
N LEU A 29 -6.48 0.49 -4.35
CA LEU A 29 -7.42 0.74 -3.26
C LEU A 29 -6.69 1.40 -2.09
N VAL A 30 -7.35 2.32 -1.40
CA VAL A 30 -6.81 3.01 -0.24
C VAL A 30 -7.71 2.76 0.98
N VAL A 31 -7.09 2.37 2.07
CA VAL A 31 -7.69 2.38 3.41
C VAL A 31 -6.99 3.40 4.28
N SER A 32 -7.74 4.01 5.20
CA SER A 32 -7.22 4.97 6.17
C SER A 32 -7.33 4.40 7.57
N HIS A 33 -6.32 4.65 8.39
CA HIS A 33 -6.38 4.31 9.81
C HIS A 33 -7.39 5.24 10.50
N VAL A 34 -8.17 4.72 11.45
CA VAL A 34 -9.26 5.48 12.10
C VAL A 34 -8.71 6.57 13.02
N GLN A 35 -7.66 6.26 13.79
CA GLN A 35 -7.05 7.19 14.75
C GLN A 35 -5.78 7.90 14.23
N LEU A 36 -4.95 7.24 13.42
CA LEU A 36 -3.68 7.78 12.94
C LEU A 36 -3.86 8.42 11.55
N SER A 37 -3.14 9.50 11.28
CA SER A 37 -3.06 10.12 9.95
C SER A 37 -2.20 9.30 8.99
N ARG A 38 -2.62 8.05 8.72
CA ARG A 38 -1.93 7.08 7.87
C ARG A 38 -2.91 6.38 6.94
N VAL A 39 -2.41 6.01 5.78
CA VAL A 39 -3.15 5.25 4.77
C VAL A 39 -2.31 4.07 4.30
N LEU A 40 -2.97 2.98 3.91
CA LEU A 40 -2.36 1.91 3.13
C LEU A 40 -2.92 2.00 1.71
N ARG A 41 -2.02 1.94 0.73
CA ARG A 41 -2.35 1.88 -0.69
C ARG A 41 -2.04 0.49 -1.22
N LEU A 42 -3.09 -0.29 -1.50
CA LEU A 42 -2.99 -1.65 -2.01
C LEU A 42 -3.16 -1.64 -3.54
N LEU A 43 -2.36 -2.45 -4.25
CA LEU A 43 -2.52 -2.64 -5.70
C LEU A 43 -3.72 -3.55 -5.97
N LYS A 44 -4.44 -3.26 -7.06
CA LYS A 44 -5.48 -4.14 -7.58
C LYS A 44 -4.93 -4.94 -8.75
N TYR A 45 -5.26 -6.22 -8.77
CA TYR A 45 -4.99 -7.09 -9.89
C TYR A 45 -6.32 -7.58 -10.46
N PRO A 46 -6.57 -7.40 -11.77
CA PRO A 46 -7.74 -7.98 -12.40
C PRO A 46 -7.65 -9.51 -12.32
N ALA A 47 -8.79 -10.17 -12.07
CA ALA A 47 -8.86 -11.62 -12.05
C ALA A 47 -8.68 -12.24 -13.46
N GLU A 48 -8.77 -11.43 -14.53
CA GLU A 48 -9.05 -11.89 -15.90
C GLU A 48 -8.30 -11.07 -16.99
N ASP A 49 -7.05 -10.62 -16.78
CA ASP A 49 -6.20 -10.18 -17.92
C ASP A 49 -5.32 -11.35 -18.38
N SER A 50 -5.93 -12.19 -19.22
CA SER A 50 -5.39 -13.43 -19.82
C SER A 50 -4.26 -13.24 -20.83
N GLU A 51 -3.50 -12.14 -20.79
CA GLU A 51 -2.32 -11.93 -21.63
C GLU A 51 -1.02 -11.77 -20.84
N ASN A 52 -1.09 -11.47 -19.54
CA ASN A 52 0.09 -11.38 -18.69
C ASN A 52 0.15 -12.56 -17.72
N PRO A 53 1.32 -13.22 -17.58
CA PRO A 53 1.48 -14.28 -16.59
C PRO A 53 1.17 -13.74 -15.19
N PRO A 54 0.67 -14.59 -14.27
CA PRO A 54 0.38 -14.19 -12.90
C PRO A 54 1.62 -13.49 -12.31
N GLN A 55 1.45 -12.23 -11.90
CA GLN A 55 2.56 -11.47 -11.31
C GLN A 55 3.02 -12.18 -10.03
N THR A 56 4.33 -12.46 -9.95
CA THR A 56 4.89 -13.03 -8.73
C THR A 56 4.93 -11.98 -7.62
N ALA A 57 5.01 -12.43 -6.37
CA ALA A 57 5.12 -11.52 -5.22
C ALA A 57 6.33 -10.58 -5.34
N GLU A 58 7.42 -11.05 -5.96
CA GLU A 58 8.64 -10.27 -6.22
C GLU A 58 8.39 -9.17 -7.26
N GLN A 59 7.62 -9.48 -8.31
CA GLN A 59 7.25 -8.49 -9.32
C GLN A 59 6.34 -7.42 -8.73
N ALA A 60 5.36 -7.82 -7.91
CA ALA A 60 4.49 -6.91 -7.18
C ALA A 60 5.30 -6.01 -6.23
N PHE A 61 6.21 -6.59 -5.44
CA PHE A 61 7.09 -5.85 -4.55
C PHE A 61 7.95 -4.85 -5.33
N ARG A 62 8.58 -5.29 -6.43
CA ARG A 62 9.39 -4.41 -7.29
C ARG A 62 8.57 -3.26 -7.87
N GLN A 63 7.34 -3.53 -8.30
CA GLN A 63 6.44 -2.49 -8.80
C GLN A 63 6.13 -1.44 -7.73
N ILE A 64 5.85 -1.85 -6.50
CA ILE A 64 5.58 -0.93 -5.40
C ILE A 64 6.86 -0.15 -5.05
N GLN A 65 8.01 -0.81 -4.99
CA GLN A 65 9.29 -0.15 -4.73
C GLN A 65 9.61 0.89 -5.81
N ASN A 66 9.43 0.56 -7.08
CA ASN A 66 9.63 1.49 -8.19
C ASN A 66 8.73 2.74 -8.07
N ILE A 67 7.51 2.61 -7.55
CA ILE A 67 6.61 3.76 -7.32
C ILE A 67 7.19 4.68 -6.24
N VAL A 68 7.69 4.12 -5.14
CA VAL A 68 8.32 4.89 -4.06
C VAL A 68 9.59 5.57 -4.58
N ASP A 69 10.46 4.83 -5.26
CA ASP A 69 11.73 5.34 -5.80
C ASP A 69 11.50 6.42 -6.87
N PHE A 70 10.51 6.25 -7.75
CA PHE A 70 10.15 7.26 -8.74
C PHE A 70 9.64 8.54 -8.07
N SER A 71 8.82 8.39 -7.04
CA SER A 71 8.33 9.52 -6.26
C SER A 71 9.49 10.26 -5.57
N SER A 72 10.41 9.53 -4.93
CA SER A 72 11.48 10.11 -4.11
C SER A 72 12.67 10.63 -4.91
N ASN A 73 12.95 10.06 -6.08
CA ASN A 73 14.15 10.37 -6.86
C ASN A 73 13.86 11.17 -8.12
N VAL A 74 12.61 11.18 -8.60
CA VAL A 74 12.21 11.93 -9.80
C VAL A 74 11.21 13.01 -9.44
N MET A 75 10.06 12.64 -8.89
CA MET A 75 8.95 13.60 -8.70
C MET A 75 9.25 14.66 -7.64
N SER A 76 9.92 14.28 -6.56
CA SER A 76 10.39 15.20 -5.51
C SER A 76 11.29 16.32 -6.07
N ASN A 77 12.21 15.99 -6.98
CA ASN A 77 13.10 16.94 -7.62
C ASN A 77 12.37 17.89 -8.58
N LEU A 78 11.31 17.41 -9.23
CA LEU A 78 10.53 18.19 -10.20
C LEU A 78 9.48 19.09 -9.54
N LEU A 79 8.85 18.61 -8.47
CA LEU A 79 7.70 19.27 -7.82
C LEU A 79 8.05 19.88 -6.46
N GLY A 80 9.17 19.49 -5.87
CA GLY A 80 9.64 19.91 -4.54
C GLY A 80 9.23 18.94 -3.43
N ASP A 81 10.17 18.70 -2.50
CA ASP A 81 10.00 17.76 -1.36
C ASP A 81 8.81 18.08 -0.45
N LYS A 82 8.38 19.35 -0.41
CA LYS A 82 7.23 19.78 0.40
C LYS A 82 5.89 19.28 -0.14
N PHE A 83 5.85 18.89 -1.42
CA PHE A 83 4.61 18.53 -2.12
C PHE A 83 4.54 17.05 -2.47
N VAL A 84 5.64 16.31 -2.32
CA VAL A 84 5.74 14.90 -2.70
C VAL A 84 6.00 14.04 -1.46
N HIS A 85 5.06 13.14 -1.16
CA HIS A 85 5.18 12.18 -0.07
C HIS A 85 5.30 10.78 -0.66
N SER A 86 6.51 10.22 -0.65
CA SER A 86 6.79 8.93 -1.32
C SER A 86 6.31 7.71 -0.54
N GLY A 87 6.13 7.84 0.77
CA GLY A 87 5.76 6.73 1.65
C GLY A 87 6.86 5.65 1.73
N GLU A 88 6.50 4.48 2.24
CA GLU A 88 7.39 3.32 2.34
C GLU A 88 6.66 2.03 1.96
N VAL A 89 7.40 1.03 1.51
CA VAL A 89 6.85 -0.30 1.19
C VAL A 89 6.77 -1.11 2.48
N VAL A 90 5.57 -1.57 2.84
CA VAL A 90 5.34 -2.38 4.03
C VAL A 90 4.88 -3.79 3.65
N LYS A 91 5.36 -4.79 4.40
CA LYS A 91 4.79 -6.14 4.38
C LYS A 91 3.65 -6.18 5.39
N LEU A 92 2.57 -6.86 5.04
CA LEU A 92 1.38 -6.99 5.87
C LEU A 92 1.13 -8.47 6.18
N PRO A 93 0.58 -8.80 7.36
CA PRO A 93 0.10 -10.16 7.62
C PRO A 93 -0.98 -10.55 6.60
N LEU A 94 -0.89 -11.77 6.06
CA LEU A 94 -1.87 -12.26 5.09
C LEU A 94 -3.29 -12.27 5.67
N GLU A 95 -3.43 -12.65 6.94
CA GLU A 95 -4.73 -12.73 7.60
C GLU A 95 -5.37 -11.35 7.77
N PHE A 96 -4.58 -10.35 8.18
CA PHE A 96 -5.03 -8.95 8.23
C PHE A 96 -5.57 -8.49 6.86
N VAL A 97 -4.84 -8.77 5.77
CA VAL A 97 -5.28 -8.37 4.42
C VAL A 97 -6.59 -9.06 4.02
N ARG A 98 -6.77 -10.34 4.39
CA ARG A 98 -8.00 -11.09 4.12
C ARG A 98 -9.20 -10.49 4.88
N GLN A 99 -9.07 -10.29 6.19
CA GLN A 99 -10.14 -9.73 7.02
C GLN A 99 -10.50 -8.30 6.58
N LEU A 100 -9.49 -7.49 6.29
CA LEU A 100 -9.68 -6.15 5.75
C LEU A 100 -10.44 -6.16 4.42
N SER A 101 -10.08 -7.07 3.50
CA SER A 101 -10.76 -7.20 2.20
C SER A 101 -12.25 -7.48 2.36
N ILE A 102 -12.61 -8.42 3.24
CA ILE A 102 -14.01 -8.76 3.55
C ILE A 102 -14.74 -7.55 4.13
N LYS A 103 -14.14 -6.88 5.11
CA LYS A 103 -14.72 -5.72 5.80
C LYS A 103 -15.05 -4.58 4.84
N ILE A 104 -14.13 -4.25 3.94
CA ILE A 104 -14.29 -3.08 3.06
C ILE A 104 -15.13 -3.36 1.82
N GLN A 105 -15.39 -4.63 1.47
CA GLN A 105 -16.06 -5.00 0.21
C GLN A 105 -17.42 -4.32 0.02
N HIS A 106 -18.23 -4.20 1.08
CA HIS A 106 -19.54 -3.55 1.04
C HIS A 106 -19.49 -2.02 0.92
N HIS A 107 -18.31 -1.41 1.09
CA HIS A 107 -18.10 0.04 1.00
C HIS A 107 -17.56 0.48 -0.37
N ARG A 108 -17.22 -0.49 -1.23
CA ARG A 108 -16.71 -0.22 -2.58
C ARG A 108 -17.89 0.14 -3.51
N PRO A 109 -17.68 1.04 -4.48
CA PRO A 109 -18.70 1.44 -5.44
C PRO A 109 -19.08 0.31 -6.40
#